data_AF-A0A7C7UW65-F1
#
_entry.id   AF-A0A7C7UW65-F1
#
_cell.length_a   1.000
_cell.length_b   1.000
_cell.length_c   1.000
_cell.angle_alpha   90.00
_cell.angle_beta   90.00
_cell.angle_gamma   90.00
#
_symmetry.space_group_name_H-M   'P 1'
#
loop_
_entity.id
_entity.type
_entity.pdbx_description
1 polymer ?
#
loop_
_entity_poly.entity_id
_entity_poly.type
_entity_poly.pdbx_seq_one_letter_code
_entity_poly.pdbx_strand_id
1 'polypeptide(L)'
;MALNPASEAFARYCELMPAVTDVRGEEVAFDLGSYAHFTRREGRERYVVWIRETLENPDEIRRDFDRRHPERELYIKRLRSDEVADEETFIVVVTRRVGLHFWTAFPAEAWYVSKVERGKLLWSAKDS
;
A
#
# COMPACT_ATOMS: atom_id res chain seq x y z
N MET A 1 7.05 -18.86 -15.45
CA MET A 1 7.47 -18.84 -14.03
C MET A 1 6.45 -19.65 -13.25
N ALA A 2 6.87 -20.74 -12.59
CA ALA A 2 5.98 -21.51 -11.73
C ALA A 2 5.64 -20.65 -10.51
N LEU A 3 4.35 -20.58 -10.15
CA LEU A 3 3.93 -19.95 -8.90
C LEU A 3 4.53 -20.75 -7.74
N ASN A 4 5.00 -20.07 -6.69
CA ASN A 4 5.39 -20.74 -5.46
C ASN A 4 4.24 -21.65 -4.99
N PRO A 5 4.53 -22.85 -4.45
CA PRO A 5 3.50 -23.69 -3.84
C PRO A 5 2.67 -22.88 -2.84
N ALA A 6 1.36 -23.11 -2.79
CA ALA A 6 0.45 -22.33 -1.95
C ALA A 6 0.86 -22.32 -0.47
N SER A 7 1.48 -23.40 0.02
CA SER A 7 2.03 -23.52 1.37
C SER A 7 3.21 -22.58 1.64
N GLU A 8 4.08 -22.36 0.66
CA GLU A 8 5.23 -21.45 0.78
C GLU A 8 4.79 -19.98 0.69
N ALA A 9 3.85 -19.69 -0.20
CA ALA A 9 3.21 -18.37 -0.26
C ALA A 9 2.46 -18.04 1.04
N PHE A 10 1.78 -19.02 1.65
CA PHE A 10 1.09 -18.86 2.93
C PHE A 10 2.07 -18.69 4.11
N ALA A 11 3.14 -19.48 4.17
CA ALA A 11 4.16 -19.34 5.21
C ALA A 11 4.84 -17.96 5.14
N ARG A 12 5.24 -17.53 3.94
CA ARG A 12 5.80 -16.19 3.72
C ARG A 12 4.79 -15.08 4.00
N TYR A 13 3.53 -15.27 3.65
CA TYR A 13 2.45 -14.35 4.01
C TYR A 13 2.34 -14.18 5.53
N CYS A 14 2.30 -15.29 6.29
CA CYS A 14 2.26 -15.24 7.75
C CYS A 14 3.52 -14.63 8.39
N GLU A 15 4.68 -14.82 7.76
CA GLU A 15 5.97 -14.31 8.23
C GLU A 15 6.14 -12.80 7.95
N LEU A 16 5.64 -12.33 6.81
CA LEU A 16 5.91 -10.99 6.28
C LEU A 16 4.75 -10.00 6.51
N MET A 17 3.51 -10.49 6.64
CA MET A 17 2.31 -9.66 6.82
C MET A 17 1.68 -9.94 8.19
N PRO A 18 2.23 -9.40 9.30
CA PRO A 18 1.48 -9.34 10.55
C PRO A 18 0.22 -8.48 10.35
N ALA A 19 -0.74 -8.56 11.29
CA ALA A 19 -1.83 -7.59 11.36
C ALA A 19 -1.24 -6.17 11.32
N VAL A 20 -1.38 -5.49 10.18
CA VAL A 20 -0.84 -4.13 9.99
C VAL A 20 -1.90 -3.17 10.49
N THR A 21 -1.53 -2.34 11.44
CA THR A 21 -2.40 -1.26 11.93
C THR A 21 -2.04 0.02 11.20
N ASP A 22 -3.03 0.74 10.71
CA ASP A 22 -2.81 2.03 10.06
C ASP A 22 -2.46 3.12 11.09
N VAL A 23 -2.05 4.29 10.60
CA VAL A 23 -1.73 5.48 11.42
C VAL A 23 -2.89 5.94 12.33
N ARG A 24 -4.13 5.50 12.08
CA ARG A 24 -5.33 5.82 12.88
C ARG A 24 -5.66 4.73 13.90
N GLY A 25 -4.84 3.69 14.01
CA GLY A 25 -5.07 2.59 14.95
C GLY A 25 -6.03 1.51 14.42
N GLU A 26 -6.38 1.52 13.14
CA GLU A 26 -7.29 0.54 12.53
C GLU A 26 -6.53 -0.61 11.86
N GLU A 27 -6.95 -1.85 12.11
CA GLU A 27 -6.36 -3.02 11.46
C GLU A 27 -6.70 -3.06 9.96
N VAL A 28 -5.67 -3.27 9.15
CA VAL A 28 -5.76 -3.44 7.70
C VAL A 28 -5.69 -4.93 7.38
N ALA A 29 -6.81 -5.46 6.89
CA ALA A 29 -6.90 -6.84 6.46
C ALA A 29 -6.14 -7.05 5.15
N PHE A 30 -5.29 -8.07 5.11
CA PHE A 30 -4.67 -8.58 3.90
C PHE A 30 -5.21 -9.98 3.61
N ASP A 31 -5.40 -10.30 2.33
CA ASP A 31 -5.70 -11.66 1.93
C ASP A 31 -4.52 -12.29 1.18
N LEU A 32 -4.47 -13.62 1.19
CA LEU A 32 -3.42 -14.40 0.53
C LEU A 32 -3.38 -14.12 -0.99
N GLY A 33 -4.54 -13.79 -1.58
CA GLY A 33 -4.66 -13.47 -3.00
C GLY A 33 -3.92 -12.18 -3.36
N SER A 34 -4.07 -11.15 -2.55
CA SER A 34 -3.42 -9.84 -2.68
C SER A 34 -1.92 -9.96 -2.50
N TYR A 35 -1.49 -10.71 -1.49
CA TYR A 35 -0.08 -11.03 -1.28
C TYR A 35 0.51 -11.77 -2.50
N ALA A 36 -0.13 -12.85 -2.95
CA ALA A 36 0.36 -13.64 -4.07
C ALA A 36 0.33 -12.87 -5.40
N HIS A 37 -0.67 -12.02 -5.62
CA HIS A 37 -0.72 -11.14 -6.78
C HIS A 37 0.49 -10.20 -6.81
N PHE A 38 0.86 -9.67 -5.64
CA PHE A 38 1.89 -8.68 -5.50
C PHE A 38 3.31 -9.26 -5.59
N THR A 39 3.57 -10.38 -4.90
CA THR A 39 4.88 -11.04 -4.85
C THR A 39 5.21 -11.91 -6.06
N ARG A 40 4.29 -12.02 -7.04
CA ARG A 40 4.51 -12.73 -8.31
C ARG A 40 5.67 -12.21 -9.16
N ARG A 41 6.11 -10.96 -8.94
CA ARG A 41 7.28 -10.39 -9.65
C ARG A 41 8.47 -10.34 -8.71
N GLU A 42 9.61 -10.79 -9.21
CA GLU A 42 10.91 -10.73 -8.54
C GLU A 42 11.22 -9.31 -8.05
N GLY A 43 11.82 -9.19 -6.87
CA GLY A 43 12.18 -7.91 -6.25
C GLY A 43 11.04 -7.16 -5.55
N ARG A 44 9.80 -7.68 -5.54
CA ARG A 44 8.67 -7.05 -4.83
C ARG A 44 8.55 -7.41 -3.35
N GLU A 45 9.43 -8.27 -2.84
CA GLU A 45 9.49 -8.61 -1.42
C GLU A 45 9.81 -7.38 -0.55
N ARG A 46 10.69 -6.49 -1.02
CA ARG A 46 11.02 -5.22 -0.35
C ARG A 46 9.81 -4.31 -0.16
N TYR A 47 8.81 -4.43 -1.03
CA TYR A 47 7.63 -3.60 -0.95
C TYR A 47 6.73 -3.97 0.23
N VAL A 48 6.87 -5.15 0.85
CA VAL A 48 6.14 -5.47 2.08
C VAL A 48 6.51 -4.48 3.19
N VAL A 49 7.81 -4.22 3.35
CA VAL A 49 8.32 -3.23 4.32
C VAL A 49 7.75 -1.85 3.98
N TRP A 50 7.73 -1.49 2.70
CA TRP A 50 7.19 -0.21 2.24
C TRP A 50 5.69 -0.08 2.46
N ILE A 51 4.91 -1.14 2.24
CA ILE A 51 3.46 -1.17 2.50
C ILE A 51 3.22 -0.88 3.98
N ARG A 52 3.91 -1.61 4.86
CA ARG A 52 3.79 -1.44 6.31
C ARG A 52 4.14 -0.01 6.72
N GLU A 53 5.31 0.47 6.29
CA GLU A 53 5.80 1.81 6.60
C GLU A 53 4.89 2.93 6.06
N THR A 54 4.20 2.68 4.94
CA THR A 54 3.23 3.62 4.34
C THR A 54 1.89 3.61 5.07
N LEU A 55 1.47 2.46 5.62
CA LEU A 55 0.22 2.36 6.39
C LEU A 55 0.38 2.91 7.81
N GLU A 56 1.48 2.56 8.48
CA GLU A 56 1.78 2.98 9.85
C GLU A 56 2.19 4.46 9.92
N ASN A 57 2.92 4.97 8.92
CA ASN A 57 3.49 6.32 8.93
C ASN A 57 3.35 7.04 7.56
N PRO A 58 2.15 7.20 6.98
CA PRO A 58 1.97 7.90 5.71
C PRO A 58 2.43 9.36 5.78
N ASP A 59 2.80 9.95 4.64
CA ASP A 59 2.90 11.41 4.51
C ASP A 59 1.50 12.03 4.43
N GLU A 60 0.62 11.37 3.67
CA GLU A 60 -0.74 11.82 3.38
C GLU A 60 -1.68 10.64 3.20
N ILE A 61 -2.97 10.85 3.52
CA ILE A 61 -4.05 9.95 3.13
C ILE A 61 -5.04 10.76 2.30
N ARG A 62 -5.37 10.26 1.11
CA ARG A 62 -6.31 10.89 0.19
C ARG A 62 -7.42 9.93 -0.20
N ARG A 63 -8.55 10.47 -0.62
CA ARG A 63 -9.56 9.68 -1.34
C ARG A 63 -9.10 9.43 -2.77
N ASP A 64 -9.37 8.24 -3.29
CA ASP A 64 -9.12 7.92 -4.70
C ASP A 64 -9.80 8.94 -5.62
N PHE A 65 -9.12 9.30 -6.72
CA PHE A 65 -9.63 10.23 -7.71
C PHE A 65 -10.77 9.60 -8.55
N ASP A 66 -10.82 8.26 -8.66
CA ASP A 66 -11.88 7.56 -9.35
C ASP A 66 -13.17 7.53 -8.52
N ARG A 67 -14.12 8.39 -8.88
CA ARG A 67 -15.42 8.52 -8.20
C ARG A 67 -16.28 7.27 -8.22
N ARG A 68 -15.96 6.27 -9.06
CA ARG A 68 -16.64 4.96 -9.06
C ARG A 68 -16.27 4.10 -7.85
N HIS A 69 -15.19 4.45 -7.15
CA HIS A 69 -14.69 3.75 -5.97
C HIS A 69 -14.54 4.72 -4.78
N PRO A 70 -15.64 5.34 -4.30
CA PRO A 70 -15.60 6.33 -3.24
C PRO A 70 -15.10 5.77 -1.89
N GLU A 71 -15.12 4.44 -1.74
CA GLU A 71 -14.61 3.71 -0.59
C GLU A 71 -13.09 3.59 -0.54
N ARG A 72 -12.38 3.97 -1.62
CA ARG A 72 -10.92 3.81 -1.68
C ARG A 72 -10.19 4.98 -1.04
N GLU A 73 -9.24 4.63 -0.20
CA GLU A 73 -8.28 5.55 0.39
C GLU A 73 -6.87 5.20 -0.11
N LEU A 74 -6.10 6.24 -0.41
CA LEU A 74 -4.73 6.19 -0.89
C LEU A 74 -3.83 6.69 0.23
N TYR A 75 -3.02 5.79 0.78
CA TYR A 75 -1.95 6.12 1.70
C TYR A 75 -0.72 6.39 0.86
N ILE A 76 -0.10 7.54 1.07
CA ILE A 76 0.95 8.05 0.22
C ILE A 76 2.16 8.30 1.08
N LYS A 77 3.32 7.83 0.65
CA LYS A 77 4.60 8.08 1.31
C LYS A 77 5.71 8.25 0.31
N ARG A 78 6.59 9.22 0.54
CA ARG A 78 7.87 9.32 -0.18
C ARG A 78 8.87 8.41 0.50
N LEU A 79 9.36 7.44 -0.25
CA LEU A 79 10.35 6.47 0.21
C LEU A 79 11.64 6.65 -0.57
N ARG A 80 12.76 6.57 0.14
CA ARG A 80 14.08 6.53 -0.50
C ARG A 80 14.45 5.08 -0.73
N SER A 81 14.81 4.75 -1.96
CA SER A 81 15.40 3.45 -2.28
C SER A 81 16.92 3.56 -2.20
N ASP A 82 17.60 2.54 -1.66
CA ASP A 82 19.07 2.50 -1.67
C ASP A 82 19.64 2.39 -3.10
N GLU A 83 18.81 2.00 -4.08
CA GLU A 83 19.20 1.82 -5.49
C GLU A 83 18.99 3.09 -6.34
N VAL A 84 18.17 4.04 -5.88
CA VAL A 84 17.79 5.24 -6.66
C VAL A 84 18.01 6.46 -5.77
N ALA A 85 18.85 7.39 -6.22
CA ALA A 85 19.20 8.59 -5.45
C ALA A 85 17.98 9.49 -5.14
N ASP A 86 16.92 9.36 -5.93
CA ASP A 86 15.69 10.14 -5.85
C ASP A 86 14.63 9.45 -4.97
N GLU A 87 13.89 10.27 -4.21
CA GLU A 87 12.72 9.82 -3.45
C GLU A 87 11.61 9.39 -4.42
N GLU A 88 11.06 8.20 -4.21
CA GLU A 88 9.94 7.65 -4.97
C GLU A 88 8.65 7.79 -4.17
N THR A 89 7.57 8.23 -4.83
CA THR A 89 6.24 8.23 -4.20
C THR A 89 5.68 6.82 -4.24
N PHE A 90 5.46 6.22 -3.09
CA PHE A 90 4.82 4.92 -2.95
C PHE A 90 3.39 5.08 -2.46
N ILE A 91 2.47 4.32 -3.06
CA ILE A 91 1.05 4.39 -2.76
C ILE A 91 0.55 3.02 -2.34
N VAL A 92 -0.17 2.99 -1.21
CA VAL A 92 -0.97 1.85 -0.78
C VAL A 92 -2.44 2.22 -0.90
N VAL A 93 -3.18 1.39 -1.61
CA VAL A 93 -4.63 1.52 -1.79
C VAL A 93 -5.32 0.58 -0.83
N VAL A 94 -6.21 1.13 -0.02
CA VAL A 94 -7.12 0.35 0.83
C VAL A 94 -8.57 0.66 0.47
N THR A 95 -9.46 -0.27 0.74
CA THR A 95 -10.91 -0.08 0.63
C THR A 95 -11.52 -0.04 2.03
N ARG A 96 -12.32 0.99 2.30
CA ARG A 96 -13.05 1.18 3.55
C ARG A 96 -14.52 0.84 3.34
N ARG A 97 -14.91 -0.40 3.65
CA ARG A 97 -16.31 -0.86 3.59
C ARG A 97 -16.77 -1.37 4.97
N VAL A 98 -16.31 -2.54 5.35
CA VAL A 98 -16.49 -3.14 6.69
C VAL A 98 -15.08 -3.39 7.22
N GLY A 99 -14.49 -2.34 7.78
CA GLY A 99 -13.05 -2.27 8.07
C GLY A 99 -12.19 -1.86 6.87
N LEU A 100 -10.88 -1.85 7.08
CA LEU A 100 -9.87 -1.55 6.09
C LEU A 100 -9.38 -2.84 5.43
N HIS A 101 -9.47 -2.90 4.11
CA HIS A 101 -8.98 -4.04 3.33
C HIS A 101 -7.94 -3.54 2.34
N PHE A 102 -6.75 -4.12 2.38
CA PHE A 102 -5.74 -3.87 1.37
C PHE A 102 -6.26 -4.23 -0.02
N TRP A 103 -5.99 -3.37 -0.99
CA TRP A 103 -6.36 -3.60 -2.39
C TRP A 103 -5.11 -3.79 -3.27
N THR A 104 -4.18 -2.84 -3.23
CA THR A 104 -2.93 -2.91 -3.99
C THR A 104 -1.91 -1.91 -3.47
N ALA A 105 -0.66 -2.03 -3.89
CA ALA A 105 0.36 -1.02 -3.67
C ALA A 105 1.30 -0.92 -4.87
N PHE A 106 1.90 0.24 -5.08
CA PHE A 106 2.83 0.48 -6.18
C PHE A 106 3.61 1.78 -5.99
N PRO A 107 4.83 1.86 -6.55
CA PRO A 107 5.45 3.15 -6.83
C PRO A 107 4.62 3.91 -7.88
N ALA A 108 4.31 5.17 -7.58
CA ALA A 108 3.46 5.99 -8.41
C ALA A 108 4.24 6.60 -9.57
N GLU A 109 3.77 6.36 -10.79
CA GLU A 109 4.25 7.07 -11.96
C GLU A 109 3.80 8.55 -11.91
N ALA A 110 4.58 9.44 -12.53
CA ALA A 110 4.34 10.90 -12.50
C ALA A 110 2.91 11.29 -12.95
N TRP A 111 2.34 10.59 -13.94
CA TRP A 111 0.96 10.86 -14.37
C TRP A 111 -0.07 10.52 -13.29
N TYR A 112 0.16 9.48 -12.48
CA TYR A 112 -0.74 9.05 -11.42
C TYR A 112 -0.65 10.02 -10.24
N VAL A 113 0.55 10.44 -9.86
CA VAL A 113 0.80 11.46 -8.83
C VAL A 113 -0.05 12.71 -9.11
N SER A 114 -0.04 13.22 -10.35
CA SER A 114 -0.83 14.41 -10.73
C SER A 114 -2.36 14.26 -10.57
N LYS A 115 -2.88 13.02 -10.62
CA LYS A 115 -4.31 12.72 -10.41
C LYS A 115 -4.63 12.57 -8.93
N VAL A 116 -3.76 11.87 -8.19
CA VAL A 116 -3.89 11.68 -6.75
C VAL A 116 -3.79 13.01 -6.00
N GLU A 117 -2.95 13.92 -6.46
CA GLU A 117 -2.86 15.29 -5.94
C GLU A 117 -4.18 16.08 -6.09
N ARG A 118 -5.04 15.69 -7.04
CA ARG A 118 -6.39 16.26 -7.22
C ARG A 118 -7.46 15.51 -6.42
N GLY A 119 -7.11 14.39 -5.80
CA GLY A 119 -7.97 13.66 -4.87
C GLY A 119 -8.26 14.51 -3.62
N LYS A 120 -9.31 14.14 -2.86
CA LYS A 120 -9.65 14.82 -1.62
C LYS A 120 -8.69 14.40 -0.51
N LEU A 121 -7.94 15.34 0.06
CA LEU A 121 -7.12 15.08 1.26
C LEU A 121 -8.01 14.69 2.44
N LEU A 122 -7.65 13.60 3.11
CA LEU A 122 -8.32 13.08 4.30
C LEU A 122 -7.45 13.29 5.56
N TRP A 123 -6.13 13.22 5.40
CA TRP A 123 -5.17 13.40 6.49
C TRP A 123 -3.78 13.77 5.94
N SER A 124 -2.96 14.48 6.72
CA SER A 124 -1.54 14.76 6.46
C SER A 124 -0.72 14.67 7.74
N ALA A 125 0.52 14.18 7.63
CA ALA A 125 1.47 14.11 8.74
C ALA A 125 1.80 15.49 9.34
N LYS A 126 1.55 16.59 8.62
CA LYS A 126 1.75 17.96 9.14
C LYS A 126 0.70 18.38 10.17
N ASP A 127 -0.43 17.69 10.23
CA ASP A 127 -1.56 18.02 11.08
C ASP A 127 -1.62 17.17 12.37
N SER A 128 -0.60 16.31 12.62
CA SER A 128 -0.53 15.35 13.74
C SER A 128 0.50 15.71 14.81
#